data_AF-A0A804JSP7-F1
#
_entry.id   AF-A0A804JSP7-F1
#
_cell.length_a   1.000
_cell.length_b   1.000
_cell.length_c   1.000
_cell.angle_alpha   90.00
_cell.angle_beta   90.00
_cell.angle_gamma   90.00
#
_symmetry.space_group_name_H-M   'P 1'
#
loop_
_entity.id
_entity.type
_entity.pdbx_description
1 polymer ?
#
loop_
_entity_poly.entity_id
_entity_poly.type
_entity_poly.pdbx_seq_one_letter_code
_entity_poly.pdbx_strand_id
1 'polypeptide(L)'
;MLDITSLTMEYDKSIDYAEIFRSSSLYRENMELVSELSKIRPNSEDLHFASEYWQNFGSQCSACLWKLHKSYWKNPEFNVVRFVTTVGTSNLFAIVFCKIGSNITSEQDIFNIFRVMYASALFQGFVNAILMQPLVWMERTVLYREGSAGMYTSMAYTIAQVAVETPFVILQVLLFSFIFYPMIGFQLSIVKFLWFLLFMLLNLSYFTMYGMMTVTLTPTPEIASSVSFLIYLLWSFFSGFFISRKMIPVWWRWLYWVNPAAWTLYGLMFSQLGDLDKPIHVPGNLDQPINVFVQDLFGFQDNDFTIIMALHFGVIMLFLSFFGFSIEKLNFQIR
;
A
#
# COMPACT_ATOMS: atom_id res chain seq x y z
N MET A 1 31.20 22.97 -27.33
CA MET A 1 31.72 22.02 -28.34
C MET A 1 30.58 21.31 -29.08
N LEU A 2 29.51 20.93 -28.36
CA LEU A 2 28.29 20.35 -28.98
C LEU A 2 27.51 21.31 -29.90
N ASP A 3 27.65 22.62 -29.74
CA ASP A 3 26.94 23.60 -30.59
C ASP A 3 27.37 23.58 -32.06
N ILE A 4 28.62 23.16 -32.33
CA ILE A 4 29.22 23.14 -33.68
C ILE A 4 28.82 21.87 -34.46
N THR A 5 28.43 20.81 -33.77
CA THR A 5 28.03 19.50 -34.35
C THR A 5 26.53 19.24 -34.19
N SER A 6 25.74 20.29 -34.03
CA SER A 6 24.28 20.19 -33.91
C SER A 6 23.64 20.06 -35.30
N LEU A 7 22.46 19.42 -35.37
CA LEU A 7 21.66 19.31 -36.60
C LEU A 7 21.40 20.69 -37.24
N THR A 8 21.22 21.73 -36.42
CA THR A 8 21.04 23.10 -36.88
C THR A 8 22.29 23.63 -37.60
N MET A 9 23.48 23.36 -37.07
CA MET A 9 24.75 23.78 -37.67
C MET A 9 25.07 23.01 -38.96
N GLU A 10 24.72 21.73 -39.01
CA GLU A 10 24.81 20.90 -40.23
C GLU A 10 23.96 21.47 -41.37
N TYR A 11 22.73 21.87 -41.05
CA TYR A 11 21.83 22.51 -42.01
C TYR A 11 22.37 23.87 -42.48
N ASP A 12 22.75 24.75 -41.55
CA ASP A 12 23.27 26.09 -41.86
C ASP A 12 24.54 26.05 -42.71
N LYS A 13 25.41 25.06 -42.47
CA LYS A 13 26.65 24.88 -43.24
C LYS A 13 26.48 23.98 -44.46
N SER A 14 25.31 23.37 -44.66
CA SER A 14 25.05 22.38 -45.71
C SER A 14 26.09 21.26 -45.74
N ILE A 15 26.48 20.78 -44.55
CA ILE A 15 27.48 19.72 -44.36
C ILE A 15 26.86 18.59 -43.56
N ASP A 16 26.96 17.36 -44.07
CA ASP A 16 26.65 16.15 -43.31
C ASP A 16 27.93 15.61 -42.64
N TYR A 17 28.07 15.86 -41.33
CA TYR A 17 29.25 15.38 -40.59
C TYR A 17 29.29 13.85 -40.49
N ALA A 18 28.14 13.16 -40.54
CA ALA A 18 28.08 11.71 -40.50
C ALA A 18 28.61 11.08 -41.80
N GLU A 19 28.28 11.67 -42.95
CA GLU A 19 28.83 11.24 -44.24
C GLU A 19 30.34 11.50 -44.32
N ILE A 20 30.80 12.67 -43.87
CA ILE A 20 32.24 12.99 -43.81
C ILE A 20 32.97 11.99 -42.93
N PHE A 21 32.44 11.68 -41.73
CA PHE A 21 33.05 10.68 -40.86
C PHE A 21 33.11 9.31 -41.53
N ARG A 22 32.01 8.83 -42.16
CA ARG A 22 31.98 7.54 -42.88
C ARG A 22 32.98 7.46 -44.03
N SER A 23 33.25 8.56 -44.73
CA SER A 23 34.22 8.59 -45.83
C SER A 23 35.68 8.71 -45.37
N SER A 24 35.90 9.12 -44.12
CA SER A 24 37.22 9.39 -43.55
C SER A 24 38.08 8.13 -43.36
N SER A 25 39.41 8.31 -43.24
CA SER A 25 40.33 7.25 -42.84
C SER A 25 40.07 6.78 -41.40
N LEU A 26 39.69 7.69 -40.50
CA LEU A 26 39.41 7.38 -39.09
C LEU A 26 38.27 6.37 -38.93
N TYR A 27 37.22 6.46 -39.76
CA TYR A 27 36.15 5.45 -39.77
C TYR A 27 36.67 4.08 -40.20
N ARG A 28 37.49 4.01 -41.25
CA ARG A 28 38.12 2.76 -41.70
C ARG A 28 39.01 2.15 -40.62
N GLU A 29 39.88 2.93 -40.01
CA GLU A 29 40.77 2.49 -38.91
C GLU A 29 39.96 1.97 -37.71
N ASN A 30 38.91 2.69 -37.30
CA ASN A 30 38.03 2.24 -36.21
C ASN A 30 37.30 0.94 -36.55
N MET A 31 36.83 0.78 -37.78
CA MET A 31 36.14 -0.44 -38.22
C MET A 31 37.10 -1.63 -38.32
N GLU A 32 38.34 -1.41 -38.77
CA GLU A 32 39.40 -2.43 -38.76
C GLU A 32 39.74 -2.85 -37.34
N LEU A 33 39.90 -1.89 -36.41
CA LEU A 33 40.14 -2.16 -35.00
C LEU A 33 38.99 -2.96 -34.35
N VAL A 34 37.74 -2.60 -34.63
CA VAL A 34 36.57 -3.35 -34.14
C VAL A 34 36.57 -4.77 -34.71
N SER A 35 36.87 -4.94 -36.00
CA SER A 35 36.99 -6.26 -36.64
C SER A 35 38.09 -7.11 -35.99
N GLU A 36 39.25 -6.52 -35.69
CA GLU A 36 40.33 -7.21 -35.00
C GLU A 36 39.94 -7.62 -33.58
N LEU A 37 39.38 -6.70 -32.80
CA LEU A 37 38.98 -6.95 -31.41
C LEU A 37 37.78 -7.90 -31.27
N SER A 38 36.92 -7.97 -32.28
CA SER A 38 35.77 -8.89 -32.32
C SER A 38 36.16 -10.35 -32.57
N LYS A 39 37.38 -10.60 -33.08
CA LYS A 39 37.87 -11.97 -33.29
C LYS A 39 38.18 -12.62 -31.95
N ILE A 40 37.37 -13.62 -31.59
CA ILE A 40 37.57 -14.46 -30.40
C ILE A 40 38.95 -15.11 -30.51
N ARG A 41 39.79 -14.94 -29.48
CA ARG A 41 41.13 -15.56 -29.47
C ARG A 41 40.96 -17.07 -29.29
N PRO A 42 41.70 -17.91 -30.03
CA PRO A 42 41.66 -19.35 -29.78
C PRO A 42 42.07 -19.62 -28.33
N ASN A 43 41.21 -20.32 -27.57
CA ASN A 43 41.28 -20.59 -26.13
C ASN A 43 40.83 -19.47 -25.16
N SER A 44 40.08 -18.45 -25.61
CA SER A 44 39.37 -17.55 -24.68
C SER A 44 37.99 -18.09 -24.31
N GLU A 45 37.66 -18.09 -23.03
CA GLU A 45 36.31 -18.34 -22.51
C GLU A 45 35.57 -17.01 -22.31
N ASP A 46 34.24 -17.05 -22.36
CA ASP A 46 33.40 -15.89 -22.08
C ASP A 46 33.58 -15.43 -20.62
N LEU A 47 33.53 -14.12 -20.40
CA LEU A 47 33.58 -13.55 -19.06
C LEU A 47 32.30 -13.93 -18.29
N HIS A 48 32.42 -14.88 -17.37
CA HIS A 48 31.35 -15.25 -16.46
C HIS A 48 31.56 -14.61 -15.08
N PHE A 49 30.64 -13.74 -14.68
CA PHE A 49 30.57 -13.26 -13.31
C PHE A 49 29.69 -14.20 -12.47
N ALA A 50 30.18 -14.60 -11.29
CA ALA A 50 29.46 -15.50 -10.40
C ALA A 50 28.13 -14.90 -9.87
N SER A 51 28.04 -13.57 -9.81
CA SER A 51 26.84 -12.85 -9.42
C SER A 51 26.71 -11.54 -10.19
N GLU A 52 25.47 -11.16 -10.47
CA GLU A 52 25.13 -9.84 -11.02
C GLU A 52 25.44 -8.73 -10.00
N TYR A 53 25.38 -9.04 -8.71
CA TYR A 53 25.58 -8.09 -7.62
C TYR A 53 26.89 -8.34 -6.86
N TRP A 54 27.55 -7.26 -6.44
CA TRP A 54 28.81 -7.31 -5.70
C TRP A 54 28.68 -7.84 -4.26
N GLN A 55 27.54 -7.59 -3.61
CA GLN A 55 27.29 -7.96 -2.21
C GLN A 55 26.21 -9.04 -2.09
N ASN A 56 26.26 -9.80 -0.99
CA ASN A 56 25.23 -10.79 -0.68
C ASN A 56 23.86 -10.12 -0.39
N PHE A 57 22.78 -10.91 -0.47
CA PHE A 57 21.41 -10.42 -0.30
C PHE A 57 21.16 -9.73 1.05
N GLY A 58 21.71 -10.26 2.15
CA GLY A 58 21.55 -9.67 3.48
C GLY A 58 22.18 -8.27 3.61
N SER A 59 23.38 -8.10 3.06
CA SER A 59 24.06 -6.80 2.98
C SER A 59 23.27 -5.82 2.12
N GLN A 60 22.68 -6.27 1.00
CA GLN A 60 21.81 -5.44 0.17
C GLN A 60 20.57 -4.96 0.95
N CYS A 61 19.87 -5.87 1.64
CA CYS A 61 18.70 -5.53 2.47
C CYS A 61 19.06 -4.52 3.57
N SER A 62 20.16 -4.75 4.29
CA SER A 62 20.62 -3.86 5.35
C SER A 62 20.99 -2.47 4.82
N ALA A 63 21.71 -2.41 3.71
CA ALA A 63 22.06 -1.14 3.07
C ALA A 63 20.82 -0.38 2.57
N CYS A 64 19.85 -1.08 1.96
CA CYS A 64 18.59 -0.49 1.54
C CYS A 64 17.78 0.04 2.74
N LEU A 65 17.70 -0.73 3.84
CA LEU A 65 16.99 -0.32 5.05
C LEU A 65 17.64 0.90 5.68
N TRP A 66 18.97 0.93 5.76
CA TRP A 66 19.70 2.09 6.25
C TRP A 66 19.48 3.33 5.38
N LYS A 67 19.49 3.18 4.05
CA LYS A 67 19.20 4.26 3.10
C LYS A 67 17.80 4.82 3.33
N LEU A 68 16.80 3.95 3.36
CA LEU A 68 15.40 4.32 3.53
C LEU A 68 15.14 4.96 4.89
N HIS A 69 15.69 4.37 5.96
CA HIS A 69 15.58 4.96 7.30
C HIS A 69 16.14 6.39 7.34
N LYS A 70 17.31 6.63 6.72
CA LYS A 70 17.87 7.98 6.59
C LYS A 70 17.01 8.91 5.73
N SER A 71 16.43 8.42 4.62
CA SER A 71 15.52 9.21 3.77
C SER A 71 14.31 9.69 4.57
N TYR A 72 13.67 8.79 5.31
CA TYR A 72 12.49 9.07 6.13
C TYR A 72 12.78 10.02 7.29
N TRP A 73 13.98 9.92 7.87
CA TRP A 73 14.39 10.81 8.95
C TRP A 73 14.76 12.22 8.46
N LYS A 74 15.41 12.32 7.30
CA LYS A 74 15.85 13.61 6.73
C LYS A 74 14.74 14.37 6.02
N ASN A 75 13.72 13.68 5.52
CA ASN A 75 12.55 14.26 4.87
C ASN A 75 11.29 14.02 5.73
N PRO A 76 11.13 14.74 6.86
CA PRO A 76 10.09 14.43 7.83
C PRO A 76 8.70 14.86 7.37
N GLU A 77 8.57 15.71 6.35
CA GLU A 77 7.29 16.29 5.90
C GLU A 77 6.19 15.24 5.76
N PHE A 78 6.53 14.15 5.08
CA PHE A 78 5.63 13.03 4.88
C PHE A 78 5.17 12.39 6.22
N ASN A 79 6.11 12.11 7.13
CA ASN A 79 5.80 11.50 8.43
C ASN A 79 5.05 12.46 9.35
N VAL A 80 5.37 13.75 9.32
CA VAL A 80 4.68 14.80 10.07
C VAL A 80 3.23 14.89 9.60
N VAL A 81 3.00 14.99 8.29
CA VAL A 81 1.63 15.02 7.74
C VAL A 81 0.86 13.75 8.10
N ARG A 82 1.48 12.58 8.02
CA ARG A 82 0.87 11.30 8.45
C ARG A 82 0.40 11.34 9.91
N PHE A 83 1.24 11.79 10.84
CA PHE A 83 0.87 11.81 12.26
C PHE A 83 -0.13 12.93 12.59
N VAL A 84 0.03 14.12 12.01
CA VAL A 84 -0.91 15.24 12.19
C VAL A 84 -2.30 14.87 11.67
N THR A 85 -2.40 14.27 10.48
CA THR A 85 -3.68 13.80 9.93
C THR A 85 -4.29 12.69 10.77
N THR A 86 -3.49 11.75 11.27
CA THR A 86 -3.99 10.67 12.14
C THR A 86 -4.54 11.21 13.46
N VAL A 87 -3.80 12.09 14.14
CA VAL A 87 -4.27 12.70 15.39
C VAL A 87 -5.46 13.61 15.14
N GLY A 88 -5.45 14.40 14.07
CA GLY A 88 -6.56 15.29 13.72
C GLY A 88 -7.86 14.53 13.44
N THR A 89 -7.79 13.44 12.68
CA THR A 89 -8.95 12.61 12.32
C THR A 89 -9.43 11.76 13.49
N SER A 90 -8.52 11.22 14.31
CA SER A 90 -8.91 10.50 15.53
C SER A 90 -9.67 11.40 16.48
N ASN A 91 -9.21 12.63 16.71
CA ASN A 91 -9.90 13.62 17.54
C ASN A 91 -11.24 14.03 16.92
N LEU A 92 -11.29 14.30 15.61
CA LEU A 92 -12.52 14.66 14.92
C LEU A 92 -13.60 13.59 15.11
N PHE A 93 -13.30 12.33 14.82
CA PHE A 93 -14.29 11.26 14.98
C PHE A 93 -14.62 11.00 16.45
N ALA A 94 -13.63 11.07 17.34
CA ALA A 94 -13.83 10.88 18.77
C ALA A 94 -14.73 11.95 19.40
N ILE A 95 -14.63 13.21 18.95
CA ILE A 95 -15.49 14.31 19.42
C ILE A 95 -16.91 14.15 18.88
N VAL A 96 -17.05 13.91 17.58
CA VAL A 96 -18.37 13.81 16.91
C VAL A 96 -19.18 12.62 17.45
N PHE A 97 -18.51 11.51 17.74
CA PHE A 97 -19.14 10.24 18.11
C PHE A 97 -18.87 9.82 19.56
N CYS A 98 -18.64 10.80 20.42
CA CYS A 98 -18.32 10.60 21.82
C CYS A 98 -19.41 9.78 22.53
N LYS A 99 -18.99 8.77 23.31
CA LYS A 99 -19.85 7.87 24.12
C LYS A 99 -20.92 7.07 23.37
N ILE A 100 -20.86 6.95 22.04
CA ILE A 100 -21.79 6.12 21.27
C ILE A 100 -21.70 4.64 21.66
N GLY A 101 -20.53 4.14 22.06
CA GLY A 101 -20.33 2.74 22.45
C GLY A 101 -20.81 2.38 23.86
N SER A 102 -21.24 3.35 24.68
CA SER A 102 -21.47 3.12 26.11
C SER A 102 -22.85 2.54 26.44
N ASN A 103 -23.90 2.94 25.70
CA ASN A 103 -25.27 2.47 25.93
C ASN A 103 -25.86 1.96 24.62
N ILE A 104 -26.03 0.65 24.52
CA ILE A 104 -26.60 -0.03 23.35
C ILE A 104 -27.94 -0.61 23.77
N THR A 105 -29.04 -0.01 23.32
CA THR A 105 -30.40 -0.47 23.66
C THR A 105 -31.25 -0.77 22.43
N SER A 106 -30.88 -0.22 21.27
CA SER A 106 -31.62 -0.35 20.01
C SER A 106 -30.73 -0.80 18.86
N GLU A 107 -31.34 -1.31 17.79
CA GLU A 107 -30.62 -1.59 16.53
C GLU A 107 -29.90 -0.35 15.97
N GLN A 108 -30.47 0.84 16.19
CA GLN A 108 -29.92 2.10 15.69
C GLN A 108 -28.58 2.42 16.34
N ASP A 109 -28.38 2.02 17.60
CA ASP A 109 -27.12 2.18 18.31
C ASP A 109 -26.03 1.29 17.70
N ILE A 110 -26.39 0.06 17.30
CA ILE A 110 -25.47 -0.83 16.58
C ILE A 110 -25.11 -0.23 15.22
N PHE A 111 -26.09 0.29 14.47
CA PHE A 111 -25.82 0.98 13.21
C PHE A 111 -25.00 2.28 13.39
N ASN A 112 -25.17 3.00 14.51
CA ASN A 112 -24.33 4.13 14.87
C ASN A 112 -22.87 3.68 15.07
N ILE A 113 -22.64 2.64 15.87
CA ILE A 113 -21.29 2.08 16.08
C ILE A 113 -20.70 1.62 14.74
N PHE A 114 -21.49 0.96 13.90
CA PHE A 114 -21.06 0.52 12.58
C PHE A 114 -20.66 1.69 11.66
N ARG A 115 -21.45 2.78 11.64
CA ARG A 115 -21.12 4.03 10.95
C ARG A 115 -19.80 4.61 11.42
N VAL A 116 -19.59 4.63 12.73
CA VAL A 116 -18.38 5.17 13.35
C VAL A 116 -17.17 4.32 13.00
N MET A 117 -17.28 2.99 13.03
CA MET A 117 -16.22 2.06 12.62
C MET A 117 -15.86 2.21 11.14
N TYR A 118 -16.87 2.31 10.27
CA TYR A 118 -16.66 2.58 8.85
C TYR A 118 -15.94 3.91 8.63
N ALA A 119 -16.49 4.99 9.20
CA ALA A 119 -15.98 6.33 9.02
C ALA A 119 -14.55 6.45 9.57
N SER A 120 -14.24 5.81 10.69
CA SER A 120 -12.94 5.94 11.32
C SER A 120 -11.88 5.04 10.67
N ALA A 121 -12.14 3.75 10.50
CA ALA A 121 -11.16 2.78 10.03
C ALA A 121 -10.84 2.94 8.54
N LEU A 122 -11.87 3.03 7.69
CA LEU A 122 -11.65 3.11 6.24
C LEU A 122 -11.15 4.49 5.82
N PHE A 123 -11.64 5.57 6.43
CA PHE A 123 -11.11 6.91 6.14
C PHE A 123 -9.62 6.99 6.48
N GLN A 124 -9.22 6.50 7.66
CA GLN A 124 -7.81 6.48 8.04
C GLN A 124 -6.97 5.62 7.08
N GLY A 125 -7.54 4.49 6.62
CA GLY A 125 -6.96 3.64 5.59
C GLY A 125 -6.75 4.35 4.26
N PHE A 126 -7.78 5.02 3.73
CA PHE A 126 -7.72 5.78 2.48
C PHE A 126 -6.69 6.90 2.54
N VAL A 127 -6.69 7.69 3.63
CA VAL A 127 -5.71 8.76 3.83
C VAL A 127 -4.30 8.20 3.84
N ASN A 128 -4.07 7.09 4.54
CA ASN A 128 -2.76 6.47 4.61
C ASN A 128 -2.28 6.00 3.22
N ALA A 129 -3.15 5.34 2.45
CA ALA A 129 -2.82 4.92 1.10
C ALA A 129 -2.56 6.11 0.16
N ILE A 130 -3.35 7.19 0.24
CA ILE A 130 -3.14 8.42 -0.54
C ILE A 130 -1.78 9.07 -0.21
N LEU A 131 -1.41 9.12 1.07
CA LEU A 131 -0.13 9.67 1.50
C LEU A 131 1.06 8.78 1.05
N MET A 132 0.88 7.46 0.98
CA MET A 132 1.90 6.52 0.48
C MET A 132 2.27 6.75 -0.98
N GLN A 133 1.30 7.06 -1.83
CA GLN A 133 1.51 7.12 -3.28
C GLN A 133 2.64 8.09 -3.71
N PRO A 134 2.63 9.38 -3.31
CA PRO A 134 3.68 10.32 -3.71
C PRO A 134 5.07 9.95 -3.15
N LEU A 135 5.13 9.36 -1.96
CA LEU A 135 6.39 8.91 -1.35
C LEU A 135 7.06 7.83 -2.21
N VAL A 136 6.30 6.80 -2.60
CA VAL A 136 6.78 5.70 -3.43
C VAL A 136 7.13 6.19 -4.83
N TRP A 137 6.36 7.12 -5.38
CA TRP A 137 6.63 7.73 -6.68
C TRP A 137 7.99 8.45 -6.73
N MET A 138 8.32 9.22 -5.69
CA MET A 138 9.62 9.90 -5.61
C MET A 138 10.78 8.88 -5.54
N GLU A 139 10.67 7.87 -4.67
CA GLU A 139 11.71 6.85 -4.50
C GLU A 139 11.87 5.96 -5.73
N ARG A 140 10.81 5.79 -6.53
CA ARG A 140 10.84 5.00 -7.77
C ARG A 140 11.85 5.52 -8.80
N THR A 141 12.03 6.83 -8.92
CA THR A 141 13.03 7.41 -9.84
C THR A 141 14.45 7.04 -9.41
N VAL A 142 14.70 7.05 -8.09
CA VAL A 142 15.99 6.65 -7.50
C VAL A 142 16.21 5.15 -7.70
N LEU A 143 15.17 4.34 -7.48
CA LEU A 143 15.18 2.89 -7.66
C LEU A 143 15.55 2.48 -9.08
N TYR A 144 15.00 3.14 -10.11
CA TYR A 144 15.36 2.83 -11.50
C TYR A 144 16.82 3.15 -11.83
N ARG A 145 17.33 4.27 -11.32
CA ARG A 145 18.73 4.63 -11.48
C ARG A 145 19.65 3.61 -10.79
N GLU A 146 19.37 3.28 -9.54
CA GLU A 146 20.20 2.35 -8.74
C GLU A 146 20.09 0.90 -9.24
N GLY A 147 18.92 0.50 -9.74
CA GLY A 147 18.70 -0.78 -10.40
C GLY A 147 19.48 -0.89 -11.72
N SER A 148 19.48 0.16 -12.54
CA SER A 148 20.26 0.18 -13.81
C SER A 148 21.77 0.13 -13.58
N ALA A 149 22.24 0.55 -12.40
CA ALA A 149 23.64 0.48 -12.00
C ALA A 149 24.01 -0.85 -11.30
N GLY A 150 23.07 -1.79 -11.17
CA GLY A 150 23.32 -3.10 -10.53
C GLY A 150 23.66 -3.01 -9.03
N MET A 151 23.15 -2.01 -8.31
CA MET A 151 23.54 -1.78 -6.91
C MET A 151 22.92 -2.78 -5.92
N TYR A 152 21.67 -3.21 -6.15
CA TYR A 152 20.94 -4.17 -5.32
C TYR A 152 19.76 -4.79 -6.08
N THR A 153 19.24 -5.90 -5.56
CA THR A 153 18.03 -6.57 -6.07
C THR A 153 16.74 -5.82 -5.71
N SER A 154 15.74 -5.86 -6.60
CA SER A 154 14.39 -5.32 -6.35
C SER A 154 13.73 -5.89 -5.09
N MET A 155 14.00 -7.17 -4.79
CA MET A 155 13.50 -7.83 -3.59
C MET A 155 14.14 -7.28 -2.31
N ALA A 156 15.45 -6.98 -2.32
CA ALA A 156 16.11 -6.37 -1.17
C ALA A 156 15.55 -4.98 -0.85
N TYR A 157 15.25 -4.19 -1.89
CA TYR A 157 14.56 -2.91 -1.73
C TYR A 157 13.14 -3.09 -1.19
N THR A 158 12.38 -4.05 -1.73
CA THR A 158 11.00 -4.32 -1.29
C THR A 158 10.94 -4.66 0.19
N ILE A 159 11.80 -5.57 0.66
CA ILE A 159 11.87 -5.94 2.09
C ILE A 159 12.24 -4.72 2.95
N ALA A 160 13.23 -3.94 2.51
CA ALA A 160 13.65 -2.74 3.21
C ALA A 160 12.54 -1.67 3.30
N GLN A 161 11.76 -1.49 2.24
CA GLN A 161 10.62 -0.56 2.21
C GLN A 161 9.53 -0.96 3.22
N VAL A 162 9.19 -2.25 3.28
CA VAL A 162 8.20 -2.75 4.26
C VAL A 162 8.71 -2.61 5.68
N ALA A 163 9.99 -2.94 5.90
CA ALA A 163 10.62 -2.87 7.20
C ALA A 163 10.72 -1.43 7.72
N VAL A 164 11.01 -0.44 6.87
CA VAL A 164 11.04 0.97 7.31
C VAL A 164 9.65 1.50 7.64
N GLU A 165 8.61 1.01 6.96
CA GLU A 165 7.23 1.48 7.11
C GLU A 165 6.50 0.89 8.32
N THR A 166 6.81 -0.36 8.67
CA THR A 166 6.14 -1.10 9.74
C THR A 166 6.13 -0.35 11.09
N PRO A 167 7.24 0.22 11.59
CA PRO A 167 7.25 0.98 12.84
C PRO A 167 6.36 2.22 12.82
N PHE A 168 6.28 2.93 11.70
CA PHE A 168 5.45 4.13 11.56
C PHE A 168 3.96 3.76 11.55
N VAL A 169 3.59 2.68 10.85
CA VAL A 169 2.21 2.18 10.87
C VAL A 169 1.81 1.73 12.27
N ILE A 170 2.67 1.00 12.99
CA ILE A 170 2.40 0.60 14.38
C ILE A 170 2.18 1.82 15.27
N LEU A 171 3.08 2.82 15.20
CA LEU A 171 2.94 4.04 15.99
C LEU A 171 1.66 4.80 15.64
N GLN A 172 1.30 4.87 14.36
CA GLN A 172 0.07 5.52 13.89
C GLN A 172 -1.18 4.85 14.46
N VAL A 173 -1.24 3.52 14.44
CA VAL A 173 -2.35 2.74 15.01
C VAL A 173 -2.46 2.96 16.51
N LEU A 174 -1.33 2.97 17.23
CA LEU A 174 -1.30 3.23 18.66
C LEU A 174 -1.87 4.61 18.96
N LEU A 175 -1.34 5.67 18.34
CA LEU A 175 -1.81 7.04 18.53
C LEU A 175 -3.30 7.19 18.24
N PHE A 176 -3.76 6.64 17.11
CA PHE A 176 -5.17 6.67 16.74
C PHE A 176 -6.04 5.99 17.80
N SER A 177 -5.66 4.77 18.20
CA SER A 177 -6.48 3.92 19.06
C SER A 177 -6.52 4.41 20.50
N PHE A 178 -5.42 4.94 21.02
CA PHE A 178 -5.36 5.53 22.36
C PHE A 178 -6.26 6.76 22.52
N ILE A 179 -6.46 7.54 21.45
CA ILE A 179 -7.38 8.68 21.46
C ILE A 179 -8.82 8.21 21.21
N PHE A 180 -9.01 7.45 20.14
CA PHE A 180 -10.33 7.10 19.63
C PHE A 180 -11.09 6.13 20.54
N TYR A 181 -10.47 5.02 20.93
CA TYR A 181 -11.13 3.94 21.66
C TYR A 181 -11.81 4.38 22.97
N PRO A 182 -11.12 5.09 23.90
CA PRO A 182 -11.75 5.52 25.15
C PRO A 182 -12.83 6.59 24.94
N MET A 183 -12.68 7.48 23.95
CA MET A 183 -13.63 8.57 23.71
C MET A 183 -14.95 8.08 23.09
N ILE A 184 -14.92 7.05 22.24
CA ILE A 184 -16.16 6.40 21.77
C ILE A 184 -16.90 5.70 22.92
N GLY A 185 -16.19 5.37 24.01
CA GLY A 185 -16.79 4.78 25.21
C GLY A 185 -17.01 3.27 25.09
N PHE A 186 -16.13 2.58 24.36
CA PHE A 186 -16.07 1.12 24.36
C PHE A 186 -15.64 0.57 25.72
N GLN A 187 -15.94 -0.71 25.93
CA GLN A 187 -15.56 -1.41 27.16
C GLN A 187 -14.03 -1.45 27.28
N LEU A 188 -13.49 -0.97 28.41
CA LEU A 188 -12.06 -0.91 28.70
C LEU A 188 -11.50 -2.29 29.13
N SER A 189 -11.71 -3.31 28.29
CA SER A 189 -11.07 -4.62 28.44
C SER A 189 -9.77 -4.66 27.63
N ILE A 190 -8.69 -5.16 28.24
CA ILE A 190 -7.39 -5.32 27.57
C ILE A 190 -7.55 -6.17 26.31
N VAL A 191 -8.32 -7.25 26.38
CA VAL A 191 -8.51 -8.18 25.24
C VAL A 191 -9.23 -7.47 24.08
N LYS A 192 -10.32 -6.74 24.36
CA LYS A 192 -11.08 -6.00 23.33
C LYS A 192 -10.26 -4.87 22.70
N PHE A 193 -9.45 -4.19 23.50
CA PHE A 193 -8.55 -3.15 23.01
C PHE A 193 -7.42 -3.73 22.14
N LEU A 194 -6.84 -4.88 22.52
CA LEU A 194 -5.84 -5.55 21.69
C LEU A 194 -6.41 -6.04 20.36
N TRP A 195 -7.65 -6.55 20.34
CA TRP A 195 -8.33 -6.88 19.09
C TRP A 195 -8.57 -5.65 18.22
N PHE A 196 -9.01 -4.54 18.81
CA PHE A 196 -9.17 -3.28 18.11
C PHE A 196 -7.86 -2.80 17.47
N LEU A 197 -6.76 -2.81 18.25
CA LEU A 197 -5.43 -2.48 17.77
C LEU A 197 -5.00 -3.38 16.61
N LEU A 198 -5.24 -4.70 16.71
CA LEU A 198 -4.87 -5.65 15.67
C LEU A 198 -5.63 -5.38 14.37
N PHE A 199 -6.95 -5.21 14.40
CA PHE A 199 -7.72 -4.94 13.17
C PHE A 199 -7.39 -3.58 12.58
N MET A 200 -7.13 -2.56 13.40
CA MET A 200 -6.65 -1.27 12.90
C MET A 200 -5.25 -1.39 12.29
N LEU A 201 -4.36 -2.21 12.85
CA LEU A 201 -3.04 -2.50 12.31
C LEU A 201 -3.11 -3.24 10.97
N LEU A 202 -3.91 -4.29 10.88
CA LEU A 202 -4.15 -5.02 9.64
C LEU A 202 -4.73 -4.08 8.58
N ASN A 203 -5.69 -3.23 8.97
CA ASN A 203 -6.31 -2.24 8.10
C ASN A 203 -5.29 -1.26 7.52
N LEU A 204 -4.53 -0.56 8.36
CA LEU A 204 -3.53 0.39 7.86
C LEU A 204 -2.42 -0.30 7.09
N SER A 205 -2.04 -1.53 7.46
CA SER A 205 -1.02 -2.29 6.75
C SER A 205 -1.45 -2.63 5.33
N TYR A 206 -2.66 -3.18 5.10
CA TYR A 206 -3.08 -3.50 3.74
C TYR A 206 -3.29 -2.25 2.90
N PHE A 207 -3.79 -1.14 3.47
CA PHE A 207 -3.90 0.13 2.75
C PHE A 207 -2.53 0.71 2.40
N THR A 208 -1.54 0.63 3.30
CA THR A 208 -0.15 1.02 3.01
C THR A 208 0.39 0.21 1.82
N MET A 209 0.27 -1.11 1.86
CA MET A 209 0.78 -1.98 0.78
C MET A 209 0.03 -1.78 -0.53
N TYR A 210 -1.29 -1.53 -0.47
CA TYR A 210 -2.08 -1.15 -1.62
C TYR A 210 -1.60 0.16 -2.26
N GLY A 211 -1.31 1.18 -1.44
CA GLY A 211 -0.75 2.45 -1.91
C GLY A 211 0.59 2.27 -2.63
N MET A 212 1.48 1.43 -2.11
CA MET A 212 2.75 1.10 -2.76
C MET A 212 2.55 0.33 -4.08
N MET A 213 1.71 -0.69 -4.06
CA MET A 213 1.41 -1.54 -5.21
C MET A 213 0.86 -0.70 -6.38
N THR A 214 -0.11 0.18 -6.11
CA THR A 214 -0.77 0.96 -7.18
C THR A 214 0.21 1.84 -7.95
N VAL A 215 1.12 2.54 -7.26
CA VAL A 215 2.12 3.41 -7.92
C VAL A 215 3.11 2.64 -8.77
N THR A 216 3.47 1.44 -8.35
CA THR A 216 4.43 0.61 -9.10
C THR A 216 3.81 -0.06 -10.33
N LEU A 217 2.50 -0.31 -10.31
CA LEU A 217 1.75 -0.85 -11.45
C LEU A 217 1.41 0.20 -12.51
N THR A 218 1.44 1.49 -12.17
CA THR A 218 0.99 2.57 -13.06
C THR A 218 2.13 3.44 -13.55
N PRO A 219 2.04 4.01 -14.77
CA PRO A 219 3.10 4.86 -15.32
C PRO A 219 3.16 6.25 -14.69
N THR A 220 2.04 6.81 -14.22
CA THR A 220 1.99 8.15 -13.62
C THR A 220 1.19 8.16 -12.30
N PRO A 221 1.47 9.09 -11.37
CA PRO A 221 0.76 9.17 -10.10
C PRO A 221 -0.73 9.52 -10.25
N GLU A 222 -1.13 10.21 -11.32
CA GLU A 222 -2.53 10.54 -11.62
C GLU A 222 -3.35 9.30 -11.98
N ILE A 223 -2.73 8.36 -12.70
CA ILE A 223 -3.37 7.08 -13.02
C ILE A 223 -3.45 6.23 -11.74
N ALA A 224 -2.39 6.22 -10.92
CA ALA A 224 -2.39 5.53 -9.63
C ALA A 224 -3.53 6.00 -8.72
N SER A 225 -3.72 7.32 -8.60
CA SER A 225 -4.77 7.89 -7.75
C SER A 225 -6.17 7.63 -8.31
N SER A 226 -6.35 7.70 -9.63
CA SER A 226 -7.62 7.40 -10.31
C SER A 226 -8.06 5.95 -10.12
N VAL A 227 -7.14 4.99 -10.33
CA VAL A 227 -7.41 3.56 -10.11
C VAL A 227 -7.70 3.30 -8.64
N SER A 228 -6.91 3.87 -7.73
CA SER A 228 -7.15 3.77 -6.29
C SER A 228 -8.53 4.26 -5.88
N PHE A 229 -8.97 5.41 -6.40
CA PHE A 229 -10.28 5.95 -6.09
C PHE A 229 -11.42 5.00 -6.48
N LEU A 230 -11.34 4.37 -7.67
CA LEU A 230 -12.34 3.38 -8.10
C LEU A 230 -12.38 2.15 -7.18
N ILE A 231 -11.23 1.63 -6.76
CA ILE A 231 -11.16 0.50 -5.85
C ILE A 231 -11.68 0.89 -4.46
N TYR A 232 -11.38 2.09 -3.96
CA TYR A 232 -11.93 2.57 -2.69
C TYR A 232 -13.45 2.63 -2.73
N LEU A 233 -14.04 3.10 -3.83
CA LEU A 233 -15.49 3.07 -4.02
C LEU A 233 -16.02 1.64 -3.98
N LEU A 234 -15.40 0.69 -4.68
CA LEU A 234 -15.83 -0.71 -4.65
C LEU A 234 -15.75 -1.29 -3.23
N TRP A 235 -14.64 -1.08 -2.53
CA TRP A 235 -14.51 -1.50 -1.14
C TRP A 235 -15.56 -0.87 -0.25
N SER A 236 -15.85 0.42 -0.39
CA SER A 236 -16.89 1.11 0.34
C SER A 236 -18.29 0.56 0.06
N PHE A 237 -18.71 0.46 -1.20
CA PHE A 237 -20.05 -0.02 -1.58
C PHE A 237 -20.30 -1.46 -1.14
N PHE A 238 -19.32 -2.34 -1.35
CA PHE A 238 -19.41 -3.77 -1.05
C PHE A 238 -18.87 -4.13 0.35
N SER A 239 -18.65 -3.16 1.25
CA SER A 239 -18.24 -3.42 2.65
C SER A 239 -19.40 -3.85 3.56
N GLY A 240 -20.64 -3.78 3.07
CA GLY A 240 -21.85 -3.95 3.89
C GLY A 240 -22.37 -2.65 4.51
N PHE A 241 -21.63 -1.54 4.37
CA PHE A 241 -22.00 -0.24 4.93
C PHE A 241 -23.08 0.49 4.13
N PHE A 242 -22.79 0.85 2.87
CA PHE A 242 -23.77 1.55 2.01
C PHE A 242 -24.90 0.65 1.56
N ILE A 243 -24.57 -0.60 1.22
CA ILE A 243 -25.52 -1.63 0.82
C ILE A 243 -25.34 -2.80 1.77
N SER A 244 -26.37 -3.08 2.56
CA SER A 244 -26.36 -4.25 3.44
C SER A 244 -26.15 -5.52 2.62
N ARG A 245 -25.35 -6.46 3.15
CA ARG A 245 -24.99 -7.72 2.50
C ARG A 245 -26.20 -8.46 1.90
N LYS A 246 -27.33 -8.48 2.61
CA LYS A 246 -28.56 -9.16 2.18
C LYS A 246 -29.21 -8.50 0.95
N MET A 247 -29.03 -7.19 0.80
CA MET A 247 -29.53 -6.40 -0.33
C MET A 247 -28.63 -6.48 -1.56
N ILE A 248 -27.39 -6.95 -1.41
CA ILE A 248 -26.49 -7.15 -2.54
C ILE A 248 -27.03 -8.31 -3.40
N PRO A 249 -27.27 -8.08 -4.72
CA PRO A 249 -27.68 -9.14 -5.63
C PRO A 249 -26.73 -10.33 -5.58
N VAL A 250 -27.27 -11.55 -5.66
CA VAL A 250 -26.49 -12.80 -5.45
C VAL A 250 -25.25 -12.87 -6.35
N TRP A 251 -25.36 -12.40 -7.61
CA TRP A 251 -24.25 -12.39 -8.58
C TRP A 251 -23.09 -11.42 -8.22
N TRP A 252 -23.30 -10.41 -7.35
CA TRP A 252 -22.29 -9.42 -6.93
C TRP A 252 -21.83 -9.71 -5.50
N ARG A 253 -22.49 -10.63 -4.79
CA ARG A 253 -22.23 -10.90 -3.38
C ARG A 253 -20.81 -11.43 -3.12
N TRP A 254 -20.15 -12.02 -4.11
CA TRP A 254 -18.75 -12.42 -3.99
C TRP A 254 -17.81 -11.24 -3.71
N LEU A 255 -18.13 -10.03 -4.18
CA LEU A 255 -17.34 -8.83 -3.89
C LEU A 255 -17.38 -8.48 -2.41
N TYR A 256 -18.48 -8.75 -1.71
CA TYR A 256 -18.54 -8.59 -0.26
C TYR A 256 -17.56 -9.55 0.45
N TRP A 257 -17.51 -10.81 0.01
CA TRP A 257 -16.69 -11.83 0.64
C TRP A 257 -15.19 -11.69 0.36
N VAL A 258 -14.79 -11.06 -0.76
CA VAL A 258 -13.38 -10.83 -1.13
C VAL A 258 -12.87 -9.47 -0.65
N ASN A 259 -13.74 -8.63 -0.08
CA ASN A 259 -13.42 -7.25 0.26
C ASN A 259 -12.73 -7.11 1.64
N PRO A 260 -11.46 -6.64 1.70
CA PRO A 260 -10.76 -6.44 2.96
C PRO A 260 -11.42 -5.39 3.86
N ALA A 261 -12.15 -4.42 3.29
CA ALA A 261 -12.91 -3.46 4.07
C ALA A 261 -14.09 -4.12 4.81
N ALA A 262 -14.79 -5.07 4.18
CA ALA A 262 -15.87 -5.82 4.82
C ALA A 262 -15.33 -6.63 6.02
N TRP A 263 -14.17 -7.27 5.81
CA TRP A 263 -13.47 -8.04 6.83
C TRP A 263 -13.00 -7.19 8.01
N THR A 264 -12.46 -6.00 7.74
CA THR A 264 -12.06 -5.04 8.77
C THR A 264 -13.25 -4.63 9.61
N LEU A 265 -14.37 -4.29 8.98
CA LEU A 265 -15.57 -3.85 9.70
C LEU A 265 -16.17 -4.97 10.53
N TYR A 266 -16.24 -6.18 9.98
CA TYR A 266 -16.66 -7.35 10.75
C TYR A 266 -15.75 -7.55 11.97
N GLY A 267 -14.42 -7.55 11.79
CA GLY A 267 -13.47 -7.76 12.89
C GLY A 267 -13.58 -6.71 13.99
N LEU A 268 -13.72 -5.44 13.60
CA LEU A 268 -13.94 -4.34 14.53
C LEU A 268 -15.27 -4.47 15.26
N MET A 269 -16.38 -4.72 14.55
CA MET A 269 -17.70 -4.85 15.18
C MET A 269 -17.80 -6.08 16.08
N PHE A 270 -17.35 -7.23 15.58
CA PHE A 270 -17.39 -8.50 16.28
C PHE A 270 -16.51 -8.50 17.54
N SER A 271 -15.31 -7.91 17.47
CA SER A 271 -14.43 -7.82 18.65
C SER A 271 -15.00 -6.95 19.78
N GLN A 272 -15.86 -5.97 19.47
CA GLN A 272 -16.45 -5.09 20.47
C GLN A 272 -17.80 -5.58 21.00
N LEU A 273 -18.62 -6.16 20.11
CA LEU A 273 -20.03 -6.48 20.36
C LEU A 273 -20.37 -7.98 20.33
N GLY A 274 -19.50 -8.83 19.78
CA GLY A 274 -19.79 -10.25 19.53
C GLY A 274 -19.97 -11.09 20.79
N ASP A 275 -19.45 -10.65 21.93
CA ASP A 275 -19.60 -11.29 23.24
C ASP A 275 -20.77 -10.73 24.08
N LEU A 276 -21.50 -9.73 23.57
CA LEU A 276 -22.60 -9.10 24.29
C LEU A 276 -23.92 -9.83 24.03
N ASP A 277 -24.52 -10.37 25.09
CA ASP A 277 -25.81 -11.09 25.08
C ASP A 277 -27.00 -10.22 25.47
N LYS A 278 -26.77 -8.93 25.71
CA LYS A 278 -27.83 -7.98 26.11
C LYS A 278 -28.92 -7.89 25.04
N PRO A 279 -30.21 -7.94 25.42
CA PRO A 279 -31.29 -7.78 24.45
C PRO A 279 -31.33 -6.33 23.95
N ILE A 280 -31.58 -6.18 22.65
CA ILE A 280 -31.84 -4.88 22.02
C ILE A 280 -33.22 -4.85 21.40
N HIS A 281 -33.80 -3.66 21.38
CA HIS A 281 -35.05 -3.41 20.69
C HIS A 281 -34.85 -3.32 19.18
N VAL A 282 -35.60 -4.15 18.45
CA VAL A 282 -35.61 -4.19 16.99
C VAL A 282 -37.03 -3.85 16.51
N PRO A 283 -37.24 -2.71 15.83
CA PRO A 283 -38.54 -2.31 15.32
C PRO A 283 -39.20 -3.41 14.48
N GLY A 284 -40.40 -3.82 14.89
CA GLY A 284 -41.19 -4.83 14.17
C GLY A 284 -40.75 -6.29 14.38
N ASN A 285 -39.75 -6.57 15.23
CA ASN A 285 -39.34 -7.92 15.60
C ASN A 285 -39.31 -8.07 17.13
N LEU A 286 -39.16 -9.31 17.61
CA LEU A 286 -38.88 -9.56 19.03
C LEU A 286 -37.47 -9.06 19.38
N ASP A 287 -37.31 -8.61 20.62
CA ASP A 287 -36.00 -8.25 21.15
C ASP A 287 -35.05 -9.45 21.03
N GLN A 288 -33.86 -9.20 20.49
CA GLN A 288 -32.85 -10.21 20.24
C GLN A 288 -31.51 -9.79 20.84
N PRO A 289 -30.62 -10.73 21.19
CA PRO A 289 -29.34 -10.38 21.77
C PRO A 289 -28.39 -9.76 20.73
N ILE A 290 -27.53 -8.85 21.17
CA ILE A 290 -26.61 -8.08 20.31
C ILE A 290 -25.75 -9.00 19.44
N ASN A 291 -25.18 -10.06 20.01
CA ASN A 291 -24.33 -11.00 19.28
C ASN A 291 -25.05 -11.64 18.08
N VAL A 292 -26.30 -12.09 18.25
CA VAL A 292 -27.12 -12.68 17.17
C VAL A 292 -27.43 -11.64 16.10
N PHE A 293 -27.76 -10.40 16.49
CA PHE A 293 -28.01 -9.33 15.54
C PHE A 293 -26.76 -8.99 14.71
N VAL A 294 -25.59 -8.87 15.34
CA VAL A 294 -24.31 -8.60 14.68
C VAL A 294 -23.94 -9.76 13.73
N GLN A 295 -24.10 -11.01 14.17
CA GLN A 295 -23.91 -12.18 13.32
C GLN A 295 -24.85 -12.16 12.10
N ASP A 296 -26.12 -11.80 12.25
CA ASP A 296 -27.06 -11.76 11.11
C ASP A 296 -26.72 -10.62 10.11
N LEU A 297 -26.32 -9.46 10.63
CA LEU A 297 -25.95 -8.27 9.86
C LEU A 297 -24.78 -8.56 8.91
N PHE A 298 -23.70 -9.14 9.43
CA PHE A 298 -22.49 -9.45 8.65
C PHE A 298 -22.54 -10.85 8.02
N GLY A 299 -23.23 -11.79 8.66
CA GLY A 299 -23.33 -13.21 8.31
C GLY A 299 -22.02 -13.98 8.29
N PHE A 300 -21.07 -13.52 9.09
CA PHE A 300 -19.93 -14.30 9.53
C PHE A 300 -20.26 -14.85 10.92
N GLN A 301 -19.89 -16.11 11.15
CA GLN A 301 -20.02 -16.78 12.44
C GLN A 301 -18.76 -16.55 13.29
N ASP A 302 -18.83 -16.86 14.59
CA ASP A 302 -17.70 -16.69 15.52
C ASP A 302 -16.43 -17.44 15.05
N ASN A 303 -16.61 -18.61 14.44
CA ASN A 303 -15.51 -19.41 13.89
C ASN A 303 -14.80 -18.74 12.70
N ASP A 304 -15.44 -17.77 12.03
CA ASP A 304 -14.87 -17.07 10.88
C ASP A 304 -13.86 -15.99 11.30
N PHE A 305 -13.84 -15.60 12.58
CA PHE A 305 -12.96 -14.53 13.07
C PHE A 305 -11.47 -14.80 12.81
N THR A 306 -11.02 -16.03 13.05
CA THR A 306 -9.63 -16.44 12.76
C THR A 306 -9.35 -16.51 11.26
N ILE A 307 -10.32 -16.98 10.48
CA ILE A 307 -10.21 -17.06 9.01
C ILE A 307 -10.06 -15.65 8.44
N ILE A 308 -10.88 -14.72 8.90
CA ILE A 308 -10.86 -13.32 8.47
C ILE A 308 -9.54 -12.64 8.82
N MET A 309 -8.99 -12.92 9.99
CA MET A 309 -7.65 -12.45 10.35
C MET A 309 -6.58 -13.00 9.39
N ALA A 310 -6.62 -14.31 9.08
CA ALA A 310 -5.72 -14.92 8.12
C ALA A 310 -5.87 -14.33 6.70
N LEU A 311 -7.10 -14.01 6.28
CA LEU A 311 -7.38 -13.37 4.99
C LEU A 311 -6.75 -11.97 4.88
N HIS A 312 -6.72 -11.18 5.97
CA HIS A 312 -6.00 -9.90 5.97
C HIS A 312 -4.50 -10.10 5.74
N PHE A 313 -3.86 -11.06 6.42
CA PHE A 313 -2.46 -11.39 6.16
C PHE A 313 -2.24 -11.84 4.71
N GLY A 314 -3.17 -12.63 4.16
CA GLY A 314 -3.17 -13.04 2.76
C GLY A 314 -3.19 -11.86 1.79
N VAL A 315 -4.08 -10.88 2.01
CA VAL A 315 -4.18 -9.68 1.16
C VAL A 315 -2.95 -8.78 1.31
N ILE A 316 -2.41 -8.62 2.53
CA ILE A 316 -1.15 -7.89 2.74
C ILE A 316 -0.02 -8.54 1.92
N MET A 317 0.13 -9.86 2.01
CA MET A 317 1.16 -10.60 1.25
C MET A 317 0.92 -10.54 -0.27
N LEU A 318 -0.34 -10.53 -0.70
CA LEU A 318 -0.70 -10.37 -2.11
C LEU A 318 -0.25 -9.01 -2.65
N PHE A 319 -0.58 -7.91 -1.96
CA PHE A 319 -0.16 -6.56 -2.37
C PHE A 319 1.36 -6.41 -2.33
N LEU A 320 2.04 -7.00 -1.34
CA LEU A 320 3.49 -7.02 -1.27
C LEU A 320 4.13 -7.75 -2.45
N SER A 321 3.55 -8.87 -2.85
CA SER A 321 4.03 -9.68 -3.96
C SER A 321 3.86 -8.93 -5.29
N PHE A 322 2.71 -8.27 -5.49
CA PHE A 322 2.51 -7.41 -6.66
C PHE A 322 3.45 -6.20 -6.66
N PHE A 323 3.68 -5.57 -5.51
CA PHE A 323 4.64 -4.47 -5.39
C PHE A 323 6.07 -4.90 -5.77
N GLY A 324 6.56 -6.01 -5.20
CA GLY A 324 7.89 -6.55 -5.52
C GLY A 324 8.03 -6.95 -6.99
N PHE A 325 7.03 -7.66 -7.53
CA PHE A 325 7.00 -8.06 -8.94
C PHE A 325 6.99 -6.85 -9.88
N SER A 326 6.19 -5.83 -9.56
CA SER A 326 6.05 -4.63 -10.39
C SER A 326 7.35 -3.84 -10.46
N ILE A 327 8.06 -3.70 -9.34
CA ILE A 327 9.36 -3.05 -9.31
C ILE A 327 10.39 -3.80 -10.18
N GLU A 328 10.35 -5.13 -10.16
CA GLU A 328 11.31 -5.94 -10.92
C GLU A 328 11.04 -5.93 -12.42
N LYS A 329 9.76 -6.02 -12.83
CA LYS A 329 9.39 -6.23 -14.24
C LYS A 329 8.94 -4.96 -14.98
N LEU A 330 8.45 -3.94 -14.28
CA LEU A 330 7.88 -2.76 -14.91
C LEU A 330 8.86 -1.58 -14.82
N ASN A 331 9.26 -1.08 -16.00
CA ASN A 331 10.02 0.15 -16.13
C ASN A 331 9.24 1.15 -16.99
N PHE A 332 8.76 2.24 -16.37
CA PHE A 332 8.07 3.32 -17.10
C PHE A 332 8.96 4.57 -17.32
N GLN A 333 10.29 4.48 -17.12
CA GLN A 333 11.20 5.53 -17.61
C GLN A 333 11.32 5.43 -19.14
N ILE A 334 10.76 6.41 -19.83
CA ILE A 334 10.99 6.62 -21.26
C ILE A 334 12.37 7.29 -21.39
N ARG A 335 13.27 6.70 -22.19
CA ARG A 335 14.60 7.24 -22.49
C ARG A 335 14.53 8.39 -23.49
#